data_AF-A0A2U3PV80-F1
#
_entry.id   AF-A0A2U3PV80-F1
#
_cell.length_a   1.000
_cell.length_b   1.000
_cell.length_c   1.000
_cell.angle_alpha   90.00
_cell.angle_beta   90.00
_cell.angle_gamma   90.00
#
_symmetry.space_group_name_H-M   'P 1'
#
loop_
_entity.id
_entity.type
_entity.pdbx_description
1 polymer ?
#
loop_
_entity_poly.entity_id
_entity_poly.type
_entity_poly.pdbx_seq_one_letter_code
_entity_poly.pdbx_strand_id
1 'polypeptide(L)'
;MSRRRATSGVSVGLYYVQQNAGKRNLSIDLNYAEAREIVAKLCRVADVIVENFRPGTLARFGFGYEDVKAINPGIIYVSLSGYGQSTSWKNRPAFAPTV
;
A
#
# COMPACT_ATOMS: atom_id res chain seq x y z
N MET A 1 -24.57 -2.08 21.66
CA MET A 1 -23.20 -1.78 21.18
C MET A 1 -22.29 -2.96 21.51
N SER A 2 -22.07 -3.86 20.54
CA SER A 2 -21.31 -5.10 20.75
C SER A 2 -19.82 -4.85 20.52
N ARG A 3 -19.03 -4.83 21.60
CA ARG A 3 -17.57 -4.96 21.53
C ARG A 3 -17.26 -6.41 21.16
N ARG A 4 -17.00 -6.68 19.87
CA ARG A 4 -16.47 -7.99 19.46
C ARG A 4 -15.04 -8.12 20.02
N ARG A 5 -14.85 -9.11 20.89
CA ARG A 5 -13.57 -9.54 21.45
C ARG A 5 -12.55 -9.80 20.36
N ALA A 6 -11.30 -9.39 20.62
CA ALA A 6 -10.13 -9.81 19.87
C ALA A 6 -10.10 -11.35 19.80
N THR A 7 -9.92 -11.87 18.59
CA THR A 7 -9.76 -13.29 18.31
C THR A 7 -8.49 -13.82 18.96
N SER A 8 -8.66 -14.77 19.87
CA SER A 8 -7.59 -15.60 20.43
C SER A 8 -6.90 -16.43 19.32
N GLY A 9 -5.57 -16.36 19.21
CA GLY A 9 -4.79 -17.41 18.55
C GLY A 9 -3.59 -16.99 17.69
N VAL A 10 -3.44 -15.70 17.33
CA VAL A 10 -2.31 -15.25 16.51
C VAL A 10 -1.48 -14.23 17.29
N SER A 11 -0.27 -14.63 17.67
CA SER A 11 0.75 -13.71 18.18
C SER A 11 1.26 -12.87 17.01
N VAL A 12 0.76 -11.63 16.92
CA VAL A 12 1.28 -10.61 16.01
C VAL A 12 2.30 -9.75 16.75
N GLY A 13 3.41 -9.40 16.09
CA GLY A 13 4.46 -8.58 16.71
C GLY A 13 3.92 -7.22 17.19
N LEU A 14 4.43 -6.74 18.33
CA LEU A 14 3.95 -5.50 18.96
C LEU A 14 4.03 -4.28 18.02
N TYR A 15 5.10 -4.20 17.22
CA TYR A 15 5.25 -3.14 16.22
C TYR A 15 4.11 -3.15 15.18
N TYR A 16 3.69 -4.33 14.72
CA TYR A 16 2.58 -4.45 13.77
C TYR A 16 1.26 -3.97 14.39
N VAL A 17 0.98 -4.38 15.63
CA VAL A 17 -0.24 -3.97 16.36
C VAL A 17 -0.27 -2.46 16.55
N GLN A 18 0.84 -1.86 16.97
CA GLN A 18 0.95 -0.42 17.19
C GLN A 18 0.63 0.38 15.92
N GLN A 19 1.11 -0.06 14.76
CA GLN A 19 0.98 0.69 13.50
C GLN A 19 -0.29 0.38 12.69
N ASN A 20 -1.00 -0.72 12.99
CA ASN A 20 -2.13 -1.21 12.18
C ASN A 20 -3.42 -1.44 12.96
N ALA A 21 -3.48 -1.06 14.24
CA ALA A 21 -4.72 -1.10 15.02
C ALA A 21 -5.85 -0.36 14.29
N GLY A 22 -7.03 -1.00 14.20
CA GLY A 22 -8.21 -0.43 13.55
C GLY A 22 -8.28 -0.60 12.02
N LYS A 23 -7.20 -1.05 11.36
CA LYS A 23 -7.22 -1.33 9.91
C LYS A 23 -7.89 -2.68 9.63
N ARG A 24 -8.65 -2.74 8.52
CA ARG A 24 -9.10 -4.00 7.92
C ARG A 24 -8.02 -4.49 6.97
N ASN A 25 -7.62 -5.75 7.09
CA ASN A 25 -6.49 -6.32 6.34
C ASN A 25 -7.00 -7.33 5.32
N LEU A 26 -6.39 -7.33 4.13
CA LEU A 26 -6.64 -8.30 3.06
C LEU A 26 -5.27 -8.68 2.48
N SER A 27 -5.01 -9.99 2.37
CA SER A 27 -3.79 -10.49 1.75
C SER A 27 -4.04 -10.71 0.25
N ILE A 28 -3.20 -10.13 -0.60
CA ILE A 28 -3.31 -10.19 -2.05
C ILE A 28 -1.92 -10.41 -2.65
N ASP A 29 -1.82 -11.35 -3.59
CA ASP A 29 -0.63 -11.54 -4.41
C ASP A 29 -0.85 -10.96 -5.81
N LEU A 30 -0.18 -9.85 -6.12
CA LEU A 30 -0.29 -9.13 -7.40
C LEU A 30 0.34 -9.88 -8.58
N ASN A 31 1.00 -11.02 -8.37
CA ASN A 31 1.49 -11.85 -9.47
C ASN A 31 0.35 -12.52 -10.24
N TYR A 32 -0.80 -12.75 -9.61
CA TYR A 32 -2.00 -13.27 -10.26
C TYR A 32 -2.81 -12.14 -10.91
N ALA A 33 -3.22 -12.32 -12.17
CA ALA A 33 -3.94 -11.29 -12.91
C ALA A 33 -5.30 -10.97 -12.29
N GLU A 34 -6.01 -12.00 -11.81
CA GLU A 34 -7.31 -11.90 -11.15
C GLU A 34 -7.22 -11.10 -9.84
N ALA A 35 -6.09 -11.21 -9.13
CA ALA A 35 -5.84 -10.44 -7.92
C ALA A 35 -5.68 -8.94 -8.21
N ARG A 36 -5.15 -8.57 -9.37
CA ARG A 36 -5.07 -7.17 -9.82
C ARG A 36 -6.46 -6.59 -10.05
N GLU A 37 -7.42 -7.37 -10.53
CA GLU A 37 -8.79 -6.88 -10.68
C GLU A 37 -9.43 -6.50 -9.34
N ILE A 38 -9.13 -7.25 -8.27
CA ILE A 38 -9.59 -6.92 -6.92
C ILE A 38 -9.01 -5.57 -6.47
N VAL A 39 -7.71 -5.35 -6.68
CA VAL A 39 -7.05 -4.08 -6.32
C VAL A 39 -7.57 -2.93 -7.18
N ALA A 40 -7.81 -3.13 -8.47
CA ALA A 40 -8.39 -2.12 -9.34
C ALA A 40 -9.80 -1.70 -8.85
N LYS A 41 -10.62 -2.66 -8.38
CA LYS A 41 -11.93 -2.35 -7.78
C LYS A 41 -11.78 -1.51 -6.51
N LEU A 42 -10.80 -1.80 -5.66
CA LEU A 42 -10.51 -0.99 -4.46
C LEU A 42 -10.04 0.42 -4.84
N CYS A 43 -9.17 0.55 -5.85
CA CYS A 43 -8.66 1.84 -6.31
C CYS A 43 -9.76 2.75 -6.87
N ARG A 44 -10.77 2.19 -7.55
CA ARG A 44 -11.90 2.96 -8.10
C ARG A 44 -12.75 3.67 -7.04
N VAL A 45 -12.77 3.14 -5.81
CA VAL A 45 -13.62 3.64 -4.73
C VAL A 45 -12.82 4.27 -3.60
N ALA A 46 -11.49 4.28 -3.69
CA ALA A 46 -10.63 4.87 -2.69
C ALA A 46 -10.54 6.39 -2.88
N ASP A 47 -10.62 7.14 -1.78
CA ASP A 47 -10.30 8.57 -1.78
C ASP A 47 -8.78 8.79 -1.75
N VAL A 48 -8.07 7.91 -1.04
CA VAL A 48 -6.61 8.00 -0.84
C VAL A 48 -5.98 6.62 -1.01
N ILE A 49 -4.86 6.56 -1.76
CA ILE A 49 -3.96 5.41 -1.80
C ILE A 49 -2.63 5.83 -1.19
N VAL A 50 -2.10 4.96 -0.32
CA VAL A 50 -0.78 5.15 0.31
C VAL A 50 0.06 3.92 0.03
N GLU A 51 1.26 4.13 -0.51
CA GLU A 51 2.22 3.07 -0.81
C GLU A 51 3.64 3.52 -0.47
N ASN A 52 4.48 2.56 -0.07
CA ASN A 52 5.86 2.82 0.31
C ASN A 52 6.88 1.87 -0.37
N PHE A 53 6.57 1.40 -1.58
CA PHE A 53 7.46 0.56 -2.36
C PHE A 53 8.62 1.38 -2.97
N ARG A 54 9.61 0.67 -3.53
CA ARG A 54 10.64 1.33 -4.34
C ARG A 54 9.98 2.01 -5.55
N PRO A 55 10.48 3.17 -5.99
CA PRO A 55 9.99 3.87 -7.17
C PRO A 55 9.71 2.95 -8.36
N GLY A 56 8.50 3.05 -8.91
CA GLY A 56 8.06 2.28 -10.07
C GLY A 56 7.62 0.83 -9.80
N THR A 57 7.67 0.33 -8.56
CA THR A 57 7.27 -1.05 -8.24
C THR A 57 5.80 -1.31 -8.58
N LEU A 58 4.88 -0.49 -8.08
CA LEU A 58 3.45 -0.67 -8.36
C LEU A 58 3.07 -0.36 -9.81
N ALA A 59 3.81 0.52 -10.49
CA ALA A 59 3.60 0.79 -11.91
C ALA A 59 3.82 -0.48 -12.77
N ARG A 60 4.75 -1.36 -12.38
CA ARG A 60 4.93 -2.67 -13.07
C ARG A 60 3.72 -3.60 -12.94
N PHE A 61 2.87 -3.37 -11.95
CA PHE A 61 1.62 -4.10 -11.75
C PHE A 61 0.39 -3.33 -12.30
N GLY A 62 0.58 -2.16 -12.90
CA GLY A 62 -0.51 -1.31 -13.40
C GLY A 62 -1.21 -0.49 -12.30
N PHE A 63 -0.51 -0.18 -11.22
CA PHE A 63 -1.03 0.61 -10.08
C PHE A 63 -0.15 1.80 -9.74
N GLY A 64 0.58 2.35 -10.71
CA GLY A 64 1.22 3.64 -10.58
C GLY A 64 0.20 4.77 -10.49
N TYR A 65 0.66 5.98 -10.19
CA TYR A 65 -0.22 7.15 -10.09
C TYR A 65 -1.07 7.36 -11.34
N GLU A 66 -0.45 7.35 -12.52
CA GLU A 66 -1.17 7.56 -13.79
C GLU A 66 -2.18 6.43 -14.08
N ASP A 67 -1.83 5.18 -13.77
CA ASP A 67 -2.73 4.03 -13.96
C ASP A 67 -3.98 4.16 -13.09
N VAL A 68 -3.81 4.52 -11.81
CA VAL A 68 -4.93 4.69 -10.89
C VAL A 68 -5.74 5.93 -11.24
N LYS A 69 -5.09 7.06 -11.55
CA LYS A 69 -5.77 8.30 -11.93
C LYS A 69 -6.66 8.10 -13.15
N ALA A 70 -6.25 7.26 -14.11
CA ALA A 70 -7.05 6.95 -15.29
C ALA A 70 -8.40 6.28 -14.93
N ILE A 71 -8.45 5.47 -13.86
CA ILE A 71 -9.68 4.81 -13.41
C ILE A 71 -10.39 5.54 -12.26
N ASN A 72 -9.72 6.48 -11.60
CA ASN A 72 -10.24 7.31 -10.52
C ASN A 72 -9.57 8.70 -10.55
N PRO A 73 -10.12 9.68 -11.29
CA PRO A 73 -9.54 11.02 -11.40
C PRO A 73 -9.52 11.83 -10.10
N GLY A 74 -10.33 11.46 -9.11
CA GLY A 74 -10.40 12.11 -7.80
C GLY A 74 -9.37 11.62 -6.79
N ILE A 75 -8.51 10.66 -7.17
CA ILE A 75 -7.60 10.00 -6.24
C ILE A 75 -6.53 10.95 -5.69
N ILE A 76 -6.31 10.88 -4.37
CA ILE A 76 -5.09 11.37 -3.73
C ILE A 76 -4.11 10.20 -3.62
N TYR A 77 -2.97 10.30 -4.32
CA TYR A 77 -1.96 9.24 -4.33
C TYR A 77 -0.71 9.65 -3.54
N VAL A 78 -0.44 8.94 -2.45
CA VAL A 78 0.70 9.18 -1.57
C VAL A 78 1.74 8.08 -1.77
N SER A 79 2.90 8.47 -2.30
CA SER A 79 4.02 7.56 -2.55
C SER A 79 5.20 7.94 -1.66
N LEU A 80 5.66 7.01 -0.82
CA LEU A 80 6.78 7.22 0.09
C LEU A 80 7.98 6.34 -0.32
N SER A 81 9.13 6.96 -0.57
CA SER A 81 10.39 6.24 -0.78
C SER A 81 11.53 7.00 -0.14
N GLY A 82 12.58 6.29 0.31
CA GLY A 82 13.60 6.88 1.17
C GLY A 82 14.37 8.05 0.55
N TYR A 83 14.59 8.04 -0.76
CA TYR A 83 15.23 9.15 -1.50
C TYR A 83 14.29 9.87 -2.46
N GLY A 84 12.98 9.67 -2.33
CA GLY A 84 11.97 10.23 -3.23
C GLY A 84 11.93 9.62 -4.63
N GLN A 85 10.94 10.04 -5.43
CA GLN A 85 10.64 9.47 -6.74
C GLN A 85 11.53 10.01 -7.88
N SER A 86 12.08 11.21 -7.71
CA SER A 86 12.69 12.00 -8.81
C SER A 86 14.17 12.35 -8.58
N THR A 87 14.86 11.64 -7.70
CA THR A 87 16.28 11.86 -7.42
C THR A 87 17.16 10.83 -8.13
N SER A 88 18.46 11.11 -8.27
CA SER A 88 19.45 10.14 -8.76
C SER A 88 19.62 8.93 -7.83
N TRP A 89 19.19 9.05 -6.57
CA TRP A 89 19.29 8.00 -5.55
C TRP A 89 17.99 7.21 -5.35
N LYS A 90 16.93 7.51 -6.12
CA LYS A 90 15.60 6.90 -6.01
C LYS A 90 15.58 5.38 -5.95
N ASN A 91 16.56 4.73 -6.59
CA ASN A 91 16.68 3.27 -6.65
C ASN A 91 17.65 2.67 -5.63
N ARG A 92 18.19 3.47 -4.69
CA ARG A 92 19.07 2.97 -3.62
C ARG A 92 18.25 2.37 -2.48
N PRO A 93 18.76 1.33 -1.79
CA PRO A 93 18.15 0.87 -0.53
C PRO A 93 18.14 1.99 0.50
N ALA A 94 17.04 2.12 1.23
CA ALA A 94 16.88 3.10 2.30
C ALA A 94 16.08 2.47 3.44
N PHE A 95 16.63 2.56 4.64
CA PHE A 95 16.05 2.14 5.91
C PHE A 95 16.18 3.27 6.93
N ALA A 96 15.42 3.21 8.03
CA ALA A 96 15.42 4.24 9.07
C ALA A 96 16.82 4.72 9.54
N PRO A 97 17.85 3.87 9.74
CA PRO A 97 19.17 4.37 10.16
C PRO A 97 20.00 5.02 9.03
N THR A 98 19.53 5.00 7.78
CA THR A 98 20.30 5.44 6.59
C THR A 98 19.74 6.69 5.91
N VAL A 99 18.59 7.20 6.36
CA VAL A 99 17.92 8.39 5.82
C VAL A 99 17.45 9.32 6.92
#